data_AF-A0A3D9IN54-F1
#
_entry.id   AF-A0A3D9IN54-F1
#
_cell.length_a   1.000
_cell.length_b   1.000
_cell.length_c   1.000
_cell.angle_alpha   90.00
_cell.angle_beta   90.00
_cell.angle_gamma   90.00
#
_symmetry.space_group_name_H-M   'P 1'
#
loop_
_entity.id
_entity.type
_entity.pdbx_description
1 polymer ?
#
loop_
_entity_poly.entity_id
_entity_poly.type
_entity_poly.pdbx_seq_one_letter_code
_entity_poly.pdbx_strand_id
1 'polypeptide(L)'
;MHSVYGTIAPVRLLEEIVHWKTQEQEHAVVIRSLVPGLEPPYAKLLIDWENVFAKTREYALQSHFIAEANPSRSVSSEWEALLPQLLEDSLSQSREFSRQLQLLPEHSLALSQMPDSSLALTYISRQSEYFEDVLAQLERSGAIAWSQPQGGEDDSPEGYGGPEPADESLNSRPSGGDGQERPEVTWSSVPMEDIGDEQLSLGNPVPIGGHTLPPLPYSYKALEPYIDERTMRIHHDKHHQSYVDGLNKAESKLAEARTTGDFDLVKTWERELAFNGAGHYLHTLFWDVMSPKGGGKPKGPLLEEINRSFGNYDAFKKQFSEAANKVEGGGWAILVWSPRSHRLEILTAEKHQNLSQWDAVPLLPLDVWEHAYYLKHQNERAAYIKDWWNVVNWPYVEDRYLKAQTLRWVPY
;
A
#
# COMPACT_ATOMS: atom_id res chain seq x y z
N MET A 1 -33.19 8.41 -1.49
CA MET A 1 -31.75 8.68 -1.33
C MET A 1 -30.99 7.46 -1.79
N HIS A 2 -30.29 7.54 -2.91
CA HIS A 2 -29.33 6.51 -3.31
C HIS A 2 -28.08 6.73 -2.47
N SER A 3 -27.59 5.71 -1.76
CA SER A 3 -26.32 5.81 -1.05
C SER A 3 -25.23 6.16 -2.06
N VAL A 4 -24.26 6.97 -1.64
CA VAL A 4 -23.15 7.48 -2.47
C VAL A 4 -22.30 6.35 -3.08
N TYR A 5 -22.54 5.07 -2.73
CA TYR A 5 -21.69 3.93 -3.04
C TYR A 5 -22.33 2.77 -3.84
N GLY A 6 -23.62 2.84 -4.18
CA GLY A 6 -24.28 1.81 -5.02
C GLY A 6 -24.16 0.36 -4.50
N THR A 7 -24.37 -0.62 -5.38
CA THR A 7 -24.32 -2.08 -5.11
C THR A 7 -22.91 -2.64 -4.82
N ILE A 8 -21.89 -1.78 -4.70
CA ILE A 8 -20.45 -2.16 -4.59
C ILE A 8 -19.91 -1.98 -3.16
N ALA A 9 -20.61 -1.23 -2.29
CA ALA A 9 -20.20 -1.01 -0.90
C ALA A 9 -19.91 -2.29 -0.10
N PRO A 10 -20.72 -3.37 -0.20
CA PRO A 10 -20.48 -4.55 0.63
C PRO A 10 -19.30 -5.42 0.12
N VAL A 11 -18.93 -5.35 -1.16
CA VAL A 11 -17.71 -6.00 -1.71
C VAL A 11 -16.44 -5.32 -1.17
N ARG A 12 -16.42 -3.98 -1.12
CA ARG A 12 -15.28 -3.23 -0.56
C ARG A 12 -15.08 -3.48 0.92
N LEU A 13 -16.16 -3.62 1.68
CA LEU A 13 -16.07 -3.96 3.11
C LEU A 13 -15.44 -5.34 3.32
N LEU A 14 -15.74 -6.31 2.46
CA LEU A 14 -15.07 -7.61 2.49
C LEU A 14 -13.58 -7.49 2.16
N GLU A 15 -13.19 -6.64 1.21
CA GLU A 15 -11.78 -6.36 0.91
C GLU A 15 -11.03 -5.76 2.09
N GLU A 16 -11.67 -4.83 2.81
CA GLU A 16 -11.11 -4.25 4.04
C GLU A 16 -10.97 -5.32 5.13
N ILE A 17 -11.99 -6.14 5.39
CA ILE A 17 -11.88 -7.24 6.36
C ILE A 17 -10.72 -8.17 6.00
N VAL A 18 -10.58 -8.56 4.73
CA VAL A 18 -9.48 -9.42 4.26
C VAL A 18 -8.13 -8.76 4.52
N HIS A 19 -7.99 -7.48 4.20
CA HIS A 19 -6.76 -6.73 4.40
C HIS A 19 -6.37 -6.67 5.88
N TRP A 20 -7.29 -6.25 6.75
CA TRP A 20 -7.02 -6.08 8.18
C TRP A 20 -6.78 -7.40 8.89
N LYS A 21 -7.57 -8.45 8.61
CA LYS A 21 -7.34 -9.77 9.20
C LYS A 21 -6.01 -10.38 8.74
N THR A 22 -5.52 -10.02 7.55
CA THR A 22 -4.17 -10.42 7.12
C THR A 22 -3.09 -9.72 7.95
N GLN A 23 -3.20 -8.39 8.13
CA GLN A 23 -2.24 -7.63 8.94
C GLN A 23 -2.21 -8.12 10.40
N GLU A 24 -3.37 -8.38 11.00
CA GLU A 24 -3.45 -8.86 12.39
C GLU A 24 -2.89 -10.28 12.56
N GLN A 25 -3.10 -11.14 11.55
CA GLN A 25 -2.46 -12.45 11.51
C GLN A 25 -0.92 -12.31 11.46
N GLU A 26 -0.40 -11.43 10.61
CA GLU A 26 1.03 -11.15 10.50
C GLU A 26 1.58 -10.60 11.82
N HIS A 27 0.86 -9.69 12.46
CA HIS A 27 1.22 -9.15 13.76
C HIS A 27 1.38 -10.24 14.83
N ALA A 28 0.46 -11.20 14.89
CA ALA A 28 0.56 -12.32 15.82
C ALA A 28 1.84 -13.16 15.59
N VAL A 29 2.24 -13.36 14.33
CA VAL A 29 3.49 -14.04 13.96
C VAL A 29 4.73 -13.21 14.33
N VAL A 30 4.68 -11.90 14.05
CA VAL A 30 5.76 -10.96 14.37
C VAL A 30 6.01 -10.94 15.87
N ILE A 31 4.98 -10.84 16.71
CA ILE A 31 5.15 -10.82 18.17
C ILE A 31 5.86 -12.08 18.67
N ARG A 32 5.44 -13.27 18.21
CA ARG A 32 6.09 -14.53 18.57
C ARG A 32 7.56 -14.57 18.14
N SER A 33 7.87 -13.96 17.00
CA SER A 33 9.24 -13.89 16.48
C SER A 33 10.11 -12.86 17.21
N LEU A 34 9.52 -11.77 17.68
CA LEU A 34 10.19 -10.74 18.47
C LEU A 34 10.62 -11.26 19.85
N VAL A 35 9.91 -12.26 20.38
CA VAL A 35 10.13 -12.78 21.73
C VAL A 35 10.35 -14.29 21.71
N PRO A 36 11.54 -14.78 21.34
CA PRO A 36 11.83 -16.22 21.26
C PRO A 36 11.63 -16.98 22.58
N GLY A 37 11.65 -16.27 23.72
CA GLY A 37 11.40 -16.82 25.06
C GLY A 37 9.99 -16.60 25.60
N LEU A 38 9.03 -16.22 24.75
CA LEU A 38 7.65 -15.97 25.17
C LEU A 38 7.06 -17.21 25.85
N GLU A 39 6.40 -17.01 26.99
CA GLU A 39 5.90 -18.11 27.80
C GLU A 39 4.85 -18.92 27.00
N PRO A 40 4.84 -20.27 27.15
CA PRO A 40 3.98 -21.14 26.34
C PRO A 40 2.49 -20.74 26.29
N PRO A 41 1.86 -20.26 27.38
CA PRO A 41 0.47 -19.80 27.32
C PRO A 41 0.26 -18.59 26.39
N TYR A 42 1.19 -17.63 26.35
CA TYR A 42 1.09 -16.44 25.51
C TYR A 42 1.48 -16.74 24.06
N ALA A 43 2.47 -17.61 23.85
CA ALA A 43 2.78 -18.12 22.52
C ALA A 43 1.59 -18.87 21.92
N LYS A 44 0.90 -19.69 22.72
CA LYS A 44 -0.35 -20.37 22.32
C LYS A 44 -1.46 -19.35 22.03
N LEU A 45 -1.63 -18.33 22.87
CA LEU A 45 -2.64 -17.28 22.66
C LEU A 45 -2.49 -16.61 21.29
N LEU A 46 -1.25 -16.27 20.90
CA LEU A 46 -0.97 -15.65 19.59
C LEU A 46 -1.20 -16.62 18.43
N ILE A 47 -0.94 -17.93 18.61
CA ILE A 47 -1.29 -18.96 17.61
C ILE A 47 -2.81 -19.10 17.49
N ASP A 48 -3.53 -19.05 18.61
CA ASP A 48 -4.99 -19.11 18.58
C ASP A 48 -5.57 -17.91 17.83
N TRP A 49 -5.05 -16.70 18.05
CA TRP A 49 -5.41 -15.49 17.29
C TRP A 49 -5.08 -15.59 15.81
N GLU A 50 -3.89 -16.08 15.47
CA GLU A 50 -3.50 -16.33 14.07
C GLU A 50 -4.57 -17.17 13.35
N ASN A 51 -5.07 -18.22 14.02
CA ASN A 51 -6.13 -19.08 13.47
C ASN A 51 -7.50 -18.38 13.41
N VAL A 52 -7.86 -17.55 14.40
CA VAL A 52 -9.10 -16.77 14.38
C VAL A 52 -9.11 -15.82 13.19
N PHE A 53 -8.03 -15.04 13.02
CA PHE A 53 -7.91 -14.10 11.90
C PHE A 53 -7.87 -14.80 10.55
N ALA A 54 -7.16 -15.93 10.44
CA ALA A 54 -7.14 -16.73 9.21
C ALA A 54 -8.55 -17.17 8.80
N LYS A 55 -9.36 -17.67 9.74
CA LYS A 55 -10.73 -18.11 9.47
C LYS A 55 -11.64 -16.96 9.04
N THR A 56 -11.59 -15.83 9.74
CA THR A 56 -12.39 -14.64 9.38
C THR A 56 -12.00 -14.13 8.00
N ARG A 57 -10.68 -14.06 7.70
CA ARG A 57 -10.17 -13.69 6.39
C ARG A 57 -10.65 -14.66 5.30
N GLU A 58 -10.53 -15.96 5.52
CA GLU A 58 -10.96 -16.98 4.55
C GLU A 58 -12.45 -16.88 4.26
N TYR A 59 -13.27 -16.68 5.29
CA TYR A 59 -14.71 -16.48 5.13
C TYR A 59 -15.03 -15.20 4.34
N ALA A 60 -14.34 -14.09 4.63
CA ALA A 60 -14.51 -12.84 3.90
C ALA A 60 -14.06 -12.96 2.43
N LEU A 61 -12.95 -13.67 2.16
CA LEU A 61 -12.48 -13.98 0.80
C LEU A 61 -13.49 -14.84 0.02
N GLN A 62 -14.03 -15.89 0.64
CA GLN A 62 -15.06 -16.73 0.01
C GLN A 62 -16.33 -15.94 -0.29
N SER A 63 -16.75 -15.09 0.66
CA SER A 63 -17.92 -14.21 0.49
C SER A 63 -17.69 -13.20 -0.62
N HIS A 64 -16.48 -12.64 -0.73
CA HIS A 64 -16.07 -11.72 -1.78
C HIS A 64 -16.13 -12.40 -3.16
N PHE A 65 -15.58 -13.60 -3.28
CA PHE A 65 -15.65 -14.39 -4.50
C PHE A 65 -17.10 -14.69 -4.95
N ILE A 66 -17.97 -15.07 -4.01
CA ILE A 66 -19.39 -15.31 -4.29
C ILE A 66 -20.09 -14.03 -4.77
N ALA A 67 -19.81 -12.88 -4.14
CA ALA A 67 -20.39 -11.60 -4.50
C ALA A 67 -19.96 -11.12 -5.90
N GLU A 68 -18.73 -11.42 -6.33
CA GLU A 68 -18.22 -11.03 -7.64
C GLU A 68 -18.71 -11.93 -8.79
N ALA A 69 -18.99 -13.21 -8.51
CA ALA A 69 -19.40 -14.18 -9.51
C ALA A 69 -20.84 -14.01 -10.03
N ASN A 70 -21.70 -13.20 -9.39
CA ASN A 70 -23.09 -12.99 -9.82
C ASN A 70 -23.57 -11.53 -9.72
N PRO A 71 -23.11 -10.60 -10.58
CA PRO A 71 -23.49 -9.19 -10.52
C PRO A 71 -24.96 -8.88 -10.84
N SER A 72 -25.68 -9.80 -11.51
CA SER A 72 -27.01 -9.56 -12.10
C SER A 72 -28.12 -10.52 -11.66
N ARG A 73 -27.87 -11.37 -10.66
CA ARG A 73 -28.92 -12.18 -10.03
C ARG A 73 -29.04 -11.77 -8.58
N SER A 74 -30.28 -11.62 -8.14
CA SER A 74 -30.74 -11.45 -6.75
C SER A 74 -30.41 -12.67 -5.86
N VAL A 75 -29.17 -13.14 -5.90
CA VAL A 75 -28.61 -14.23 -5.11
C VAL A 75 -27.50 -13.58 -4.28
N SER A 76 -27.66 -13.38 -2.97
CA SER A 76 -28.77 -13.77 -2.11
C SER A 76 -28.78 -12.87 -0.88
N SER A 77 -29.97 -12.57 -0.37
CA SER A 77 -30.25 -11.88 0.89
C SER A 77 -29.56 -12.46 2.13
N GLU A 78 -28.84 -13.57 2.00
CA GLU A 78 -28.21 -14.28 3.12
C GLU A 78 -26.86 -13.68 3.48
N TRP A 79 -25.94 -13.45 2.53
CA TRP A 79 -24.63 -12.91 2.91
C TRP A 79 -24.68 -11.40 3.16
N GLU A 80 -25.51 -10.64 2.44
CA GLU A 80 -25.77 -9.23 2.77
C GLU A 80 -26.36 -9.09 4.17
N ALA A 81 -27.16 -10.08 4.63
CA ALA A 81 -27.63 -10.15 6.01
C ALA A 81 -26.55 -10.60 7.01
N LEU A 82 -25.53 -11.35 6.57
CA LEU A 82 -24.41 -11.79 7.40
C LEU A 82 -23.25 -10.80 7.45
N LEU A 83 -23.13 -9.87 6.49
CA LEU A 83 -22.07 -8.87 6.45
C LEU A 83 -22.03 -8.00 7.72
N PRO A 84 -23.17 -7.50 8.27
CA PRO A 84 -23.16 -6.80 9.55
C PRO A 84 -22.53 -7.64 10.67
N GLN A 85 -22.87 -8.92 10.76
CA GLN A 85 -22.32 -9.82 11.77
C GLN A 85 -20.83 -10.09 11.52
N LEU A 86 -20.42 -10.33 10.28
CA LEU A 86 -19.02 -10.55 9.94
C LEU A 86 -18.17 -9.32 10.25
N LEU A 87 -18.69 -8.11 10.01
CA LEU A 87 -18.02 -6.87 10.36
C LEU A 87 -17.94 -6.68 11.87
N GLU A 88 -19.04 -6.91 12.59
CA GLU A 88 -19.08 -6.85 14.05
C GLU A 88 -18.11 -7.85 14.69
N ASP A 89 -18.12 -9.09 14.22
CA ASP A 89 -17.18 -10.14 14.65
C ASP A 89 -15.74 -9.74 14.35
N SER A 90 -15.48 -9.19 13.15
CA SER A 90 -14.16 -8.70 12.76
C SER A 90 -13.68 -7.58 13.69
N LEU A 91 -14.54 -6.60 13.98
CA LEU A 91 -14.24 -5.51 14.91
C LEU A 91 -14.02 -6.02 16.34
N SER A 92 -14.87 -6.93 16.81
CA SER A 92 -14.76 -7.51 18.15
C SER A 92 -13.46 -8.31 18.32
N GLN A 93 -13.06 -9.05 17.28
CA GLN A 93 -11.76 -9.73 17.24
C GLN A 93 -10.60 -8.75 17.31
N SER A 94 -10.63 -7.66 16.53
CA SER A 94 -9.59 -6.62 16.54
C SER A 94 -9.46 -5.97 17.92
N ARG A 95 -10.59 -5.59 18.52
CA ARG A 95 -10.66 -5.01 19.87
C ARG A 95 -10.09 -5.92 20.93
N GLU A 96 -10.51 -7.19 20.93
CA GLU A 96 -10.11 -8.14 21.95
C GLU A 96 -8.63 -8.54 21.78
N PHE A 97 -8.14 -8.64 20.53
CA PHE A 97 -6.72 -8.82 20.27
C PHE A 97 -5.90 -7.63 20.79
N SER A 98 -6.25 -6.40 20.42
CA SER A 98 -5.62 -5.17 20.92
C SER A 98 -5.60 -5.13 22.46
N ARG A 99 -6.74 -5.40 23.09
CA ARG A 99 -6.87 -5.45 24.56
C ARG A 99 -5.90 -6.47 25.18
N GLN A 100 -5.81 -7.68 24.60
CA GLN A 100 -4.92 -8.71 25.11
C GLN A 100 -3.44 -8.39 24.88
N LEU A 101 -3.10 -7.73 23.77
CA LEU A 101 -1.75 -7.24 23.51
C LEU A 101 -1.32 -6.16 24.49
N GLN A 102 -2.24 -5.27 24.90
CA GLN A 102 -1.97 -4.25 25.90
C GLN A 102 -1.71 -4.84 27.30
N LEU A 103 -2.37 -5.96 27.64
CA LEU A 103 -2.17 -6.65 28.92
C LEU A 103 -0.96 -7.58 28.94
N LEU A 104 -0.49 -8.03 27.77
CA LEU A 104 0.60 -9.00 27.64
C LEU A 104 1.88 -8.59 28.40
N PRO A 105 2.35 -7.32 28.35
CA PRO A 105 3.53 -6.87 29.08
C PRO A 105 3.39 -6.95 30.61
N GLU A 106 2.18 -6.83 31.15
CA GLU A 106 1.93 -6.89 32.60
C GLU A 106 2.03 -8.33 33.15
N HIS A 107 1.84 -9.31 32.27
CA HIS A 107 1.73 -10.72 32.66
C HIS A 107 2.85 -11.61 32.12
N SER A 108 3.59 -11.17 31.10
CA SER A 108 4.74 -11.89 30.55
C SER A 108 6.06 -11.32 31.11
N LEU A 109 6.82 -12.19 31.77
CA LEU A 109 8.16 -11.88 32.23
C LEU A 109 9.11 -11.66 31.04
N ALA A 110 8.96 -12.47 29.99
CA ALA A 110 9.76 -12.32 28.77
C ALA A 110 9.56 -10.95 28.10
N LEU A 111 8.30 -10.48 28.04
CA LEU A 111 7.98 -9.16 27.49
C LEU A 111 8.40 -8.03 28.43
N SER A 112 8.14 -8.12 29.74
CA SER A 112 8.50 -7.06 30.69
C SER A 112 10.01 -6.79 30.77
N GLN A 113 10.84 -7.78 30.45
CA GLN A 113 12.31 -7.64 30.42
C GLN A 113 12.86 -7.05 29.10
N MET A 114 12.03 -6.91 28.08
CA MET A 114 12.45 -6.37 26.78
C MET A 114 12.25 -4.84 26.72
N PRO A 115 13.32 -4.05 26.50
CA PRO A 115 13.25 -2.58 26.56
C PRO A 115 12.25 -1.92 25.59
N ASP A 116 11.86 -2.58 24.48
CA ASP A 116 10.92 -2.02 23.49
C ASP A 116 9.73 -2.95 23.18
N SER A 117 9.44 -3.94 24.03
CA SER A 117 8.29 -4.84 23.83
C SER A 117 6.95 -4.11 23.98
N SER A 118 6.83 -3.26 24.99
CA SER A 118 5.63 -2.43 25.23
C SER A 118 5.37 -1.52 24.03
N LEU A 119 6.42 -0.96 23.41
CA LEU A 119 6.29 -0.09 22.25
C LEU A 119 5.84 -0.85 20.99
N ALA A 120 6.48 -1.99 20.68
CA ALA A 120 6.12 -2.82 19.54
C ALA A 120 4.71 -3.41 19.67
N LEU A 121 4.28 -3.77 20.88
CA LEU A 121 2.92 -4.25 21.15
C LEU A 121 1.89 -3.12 21.10
N THR A 122 2.23 -1.93 21.58
CA THR A 122 1.37 -0.74 21.47
C THR A 122 1.18 -0.33 20.00
N TYR A 123 2.25 -0.41 19.20
CA TYR A 123 2.18 -0.20 17.75
C TYR A 123 1.19 -1.14 17.08
N ILE A 124 1.37 -2.44 17.32
CA ILE A 124 0.52 -3.48 16.74
C ILE A 124 -0.94 -3.32 17.19
N SER A 125 -1.18 -2.97 18.47
CA SER A 125 -2.51 -2.65 18.99
C SER A 125 -3.15 -1.47 18.24
N ARG A 126 -2.39 -0.39 18.00
CA ARG A 126 -2.88 0.80 17.29
C ARG A 126 -3.23 0.54 15.83
N GLN A 127 -2.48 -0.35 15.16
CA GLN A 127 -2.81 -0.75 13.80
C GLN A 127 -4.16 -1.48 13.73
N SER A 128 -4.46 -2.32 14.72
CA SER A 128 -5.80 -2.92 14.88
C SER A 128 -6.89 -1.89 15.23
N GLU A 129 -6.55 -0.84 15.98
CA GLU A 129 -7.49 0.26 16.30
C GLU A 129 -7.79 1.17 15.09
N TYR A 130 -6.83 1.34 14.16
CA TYR A 130 -7.04 2.12 12.93
C TYR A 130 -8.12 1.52 12.02
N PHE A 131 -8.26 0.20 11.99
CA PHE A 131 -9.37 -0.48 11.31
C PHE A 131 -10.73 0.01 11.84
N GLU A 132 -10.84 0.23 13.15
CA GLU A 132 -12.05 0.77 13.77
C GLU A 132 -12.32 2.21 13.34
N ASP A 133 -11.28 3.04 13.25
CA ASP A 133 -11.40 4.44 12.83
C ASP A 133 -11.84 4.58 11.37
N VAL A 134 -11.30 3.75 10.48
CA VAL A 134 -11.72 3.67 9.07
C VAL A 134 -13.20 3.32 8.97
N LEU A 135 -13.66 2.33 9.73
CA LEU A 135 -15.07 1.93 9.73
C LEU A 135 -15.97 3.00 10.36
N ALA A 136 -15.56 3.62 11.47
CA ALA A 136 -16.29 4.72 12.08
C ALA A 136 -16.39 5.95 11.16
N GLN A 137 -15.40 6.20 10.31
CA GLN A 137 -15.50 7.22 9.27
C GLN A 137 -16.50 6.85 8.18
N LEU A 138 -16.50 5.58 7.73
CA LEU A 138 -17.48 5.09 6.75
C LEU A 138 -18.92 5.20 7.28
N GLU A 139 -19.16 4.89 8.54
CA GLU A 139 -20.45 5.09 9.21
C GLU A 139 -20.85 6.57 9.29
N ARG A 140 -19.95 7.44 9.78
CA ARG A 140 -20.21 8.88 9.91
C ARG A 140 -20.47 9.57 8.57
N SER A 141 -19.86 9.08 7.50
CA SER A 141 -20.07 9.60 6.14
C SER A 141 -21.41 9.19 5.52
N GLY A 142 -22.17 8.30 6.18
CA GLY A 142 -23.39 7.71 5.63
C GLY A 142 -23.13 6.71 4.50
N ALA A 143 -21.87 6.27 4.33
CA ALA A 143 -21.50 5.22 3.38
C ALA A 143 -22.11 3.86 3.76
N ILE A 144 -22.38 3.67 5.06
CA ILE A 144 -23.01 2.50 5.65
C ILE A 144 -24.19 3.01 6.49
N ALA A 145 -25.38 2.45 6.26
CA ALA A 145 -26.57 2.75 7.06
C ALA A 145 -27.02 1.48 7.79
N TRP A 146 -26.76 1.43 9.10
CA TRP A 146 -27.21 0.32 9.94
C TRP A 146 -28.73 0.35 10.08
N SER A 147 -29.41 -0.71 9.65
CA SER A 147 -30.83 -0.89 9.95
C SER A 147 -30.98 -1.06 11.46
N GLN A 148 -31.50 -0.04 12.15
CA GLN A 148 -32.02 -0.19 13.51
C GLN A 148 -33.14 -1.25 13.50
N PRO A 149 -33.30 -2.07 14.55
CA PRO A 149 -34.44 -2.97 14.66
C PRO A 149 -35.73 -2.14 14.60
N GLN A 150 -36.68 -2.56 13.75
CA GLN A 150 -37.96 -1.87 13.60
C GLN A 150 -38.69 -1.77 14.95
N GLY A 151 -38.95 -0.53 15.38
CA GLY A 151 -39.83 -0.27 16.52
C GLY A 151 -40.06 1.22 16.77
N GLY A 152 -41.24 1.71 16.41
CA GLY A 152 -41.91 2.82 17.11
C GLY A 152 -41.81 4.23 16.52
N GLU A 153 -42.80 4.55 15.68
CA GLU A 153 -43.53 5.83 15.52
C GLU A 153 -42.84 7.21 15.40
N ASP A 154 -43.45 7.97 14.49
CA ASP A 154 -43.23 9.31 13.96
C ASP A 154 -43.24 10.44 15.01
N ASP A 155 -42.38 11.45 14.83
CA ASP A 155 -42.80 12.86 14.92
C ASP A 155 -41.74 13.77 14.28
N SER A 156 -42.15 14.50 13.23
CA SER A 156 -41.41 15.58 12.56
C SER A 156 -41.48 16.89 13.41
N PRO A 157 -41.02 18.12 13.00
CA PRO A 157 -40.31 18.56 11.79
C PRO A 157 -39.22 19.65 12.03
N GLU A 158 -38.69 20.17 10.91
CA GLU A 158 -38.17 21.54 10.68
C GLU A 158 -36.66 21.80 10.58
N GLY A 159 -36.24 22.07 9.35
CA GLY A 159 -35.59 23.34 9.04
C GLY A 159 -34.08 23.32 8.84
N TYR A 160 -33.64 23.19 7.58
CA TYR A 160 -32.81 24.24 6.95
C TYR A 160 -32.68 23.98 5.44
N GLY A 161 -33.05 24.97 4.64
CA GLY A 161 -33.07 24.92 3.19
C GLY A 161 -31.67 25.00 2.59
N GLY A 162 -31.38 24.11 1.64
CA GLY A 162 -30.38 24.37 0.62
C GLY A 162 -30.91 25.39 -0.39
N PRO A 163 -30.05 26.15 -1.07
CA PRO A 163 -30.46 26.88 -2.26
C PRO A 163 -30.79 25.87 -3.38
N GLU A 164 -32.00 25.98 -3.91
CA GLU A 164 -32.48 25.26 -5.10
C GLU A 164 -31.72 25.65 -6.38
N PRO A 165 -31.73 24.76 -7.38
CA PRO A 165 -30.92 24.86 -8.59
C PRO A 165 -31.57 25.76 -9.65
N ALA A 166 -30.75 26.37 -10.50
CA ALA A 166 -31.25 26.91 -11.76
C ALA A 166 -31.47 25.74 -12.73
N ASP A 167 -32.72 25.63 -13.16
CA ASP A 167 -33.24 24.60 -14.03
C ASP A 167 -32.98 24.90 -15.52
N GLU A 168 -32.88 23.79 -16.24
CA GLU A 168 -33.36 23.51 -17.59
C GLU A 168 -32.87 24.23 -18.87
N SER A 169 -32.64 23.32 -19.83
CA SER A 169 -32.81 23.42 -21.27
C SER A 169 -31.61 23.90 -22.09
N LEU A 170 -31.12 23.03 -22.97
CA LEU A 170 -31.45 23.12 -24.39
C LEU A 170 -30.85 21.95 -25.18
N ASN A 171 -31.74 21.07 -25.63
CA ASN A 171 -31.54 20.26 -26.82
C ASN A 171 -31.54 21.21 -28.04
N SER A 172 -30.42 21.29 -28.77
CA SER A 172 -30.43 21.55 -30.22
C SER A 172 -29.04 21.38 -30.81
N ARG A 173 -28.90 20.39 -31.70
CA ARG A 173 -27.81 20.32 -32.68
C ARG A 173 -27.83 21.57 -33.57
N PRO A 174 -26.67 21.96 -34.10
CA PRO A 174 -26.56 21.99 -35.55
C PRO A 174 -25.31 21.29 -36.08
N SER A 175 -25.51 20.73 -37.26
CA SER A 175 -24.54 20.19 -38.22
C SER A 175 -23.67 21.28 -38.86
N GLY A 176 -22.40 20.93 -39.14
CA GLY A 176 -21.40 21.71 -39.86
C GLY A 176 -20.14 21.81 -38.97
N GLY A 177 -19.01 21.19 -39.27
CA GLY A 177 -18.34 21.09 -40.56
C GLY A 177 -17.13 22.01 -40.48
N ASP A 178 -15.99 21.48 -40.04
CA ASP A 178 -14.66 21.84 -40.54
C ASP A 178 -13.63 20.85 -40.01
N GLY A 179 -12.89 20.30 -40.96
CA GLY A 179 -11.87 19.28 -40.73
C GLY A 179 -10.61 19.88 -40.15
N GLN A 180 -10.10 19.22 -39.10
CA GLN A 180 -8.70 19.27 -38.78
C GLN A 180 -8.26 17.83 -38.50
N GLU A 181 -7.60 17.23 -39.50
CA GLU A 181 -7.10 15.87 -39.50
C GLU A 181 -6.18 15.65 -38.30
N ARG A 182 -6.49 14.65 -37.47
CA ARG A 182 -5.54 14.05 -36.53
C ARG A 182 -4.56 13.20 -37.34
N PRO A 183 -3.24 13.32 -37.18
CA PRO A 183 -2.32 12.48 -37.94
C PRO A 183 -2.40 11.04 -37.41
N GLU A 184 -2.76 10.10 -38.30
CA GLU A 184 -2.57 8.66 -38.11
C GLU A 184 -1.07 8.36 -38.14
N VAL A 185 -0.45 8.20 -36.98
CA VAL A 185 0.90 7.61 -36.88
C VAL A 185 0.71 6.14 -36.57
N THR A 186 0.92 5.30 -37.58
CA THR A 186 0.97 3.85 -37.46
C THR A 186 2.29 3.45 -36.81
N TRP A 187 2.21 2.62 -35.76
CA TRP A 187 3.33 2.17 -34.92
C TRP A 187 4.24 1.16 -35.62
N SER A 188 4.81 1.50 -36.78
CA SER A 188 5.73 0.60 -37.47
C SER A 188 6.64 1.34 -38.45
N SER A 189 7.57 2.15 -37.95
CA SER A 189 8.84 2.48 -38.63
C SER A 189 9.65 3.53 -37.86
N VAL A 190 10.38 3.10 -36.83
CA VAL A 190 11.60 3.80 -36.41
C VAL A 190 12.76 2.85 -36.76
N PRO A 191 13.73 3.26 -37.60
CA PRO A 191 14.92 2.46 -37.84
C PRO A 191 15.70 2.34 -36.54
N MET A 192 16.01 1.12 -36.11
CA MET A 192 16.95 0.88 -35.02
C MET A 192 18.33 1.32 -35.53
N GLU A 193 18.79 2.50 -35.10
CA GLU A 193 20.19 2.87 -35.25
C GLU A 193 21.03 2.01 -34.30
N ASP A 194 22.11 1.47 -34.86
CA ASP A 194 23.08 0.57 -34.26
C ASP A 194 23.79 1.24 -33.07
N ILE A 195 23.28 1.01 -31.86
CA ILE A 195 23.94 1.40 -30.62
C ILE A 195 24.95 0.31 -30.31
N GLY A 196 26.23 0.61 -30.59
CA GLY A 196 27.35 -0.32 -30.51
C GLY A 196 27.40 -1.16 -29.23
N ASP A 197 27.79 -2.42 -29.43
CA ASP A 197 27.97 -3.47 -28.43
C ASP A 197 28.94 -3.08 -27.31
N GLU A 198 28.41 -2.52 -26.23
CA GLU A 198 28.92 -2.79 -24.88
C GLU A 198 27.73 -3.28 -24.04
N GLN A 199 27.33 -4.52 -24.33
CA GLN A 199 26.21 -5.20 -23.72
C GLN A 199 26.57 -5.51 -22.25
N LEU A 200 26.29 -4.56 -21.35
CA LEU A 200 26.12 -4.85 -19.93
C LEU A 200 25.21 -6.08 -19.85
N SER A 201 25.66 -7.17 -19.24
CA SER A 201 24.88 -8.40 -19.14
C SER A 201 23.63 -8.14 -18.29
N LEU A 202 22.57 -7.67 -18.93
CA LEU A 202 21.23 -7.63 -18.37
C LEU A 202 20.95 -9.08 -17.99
N GLY A 203 20.88 -9.34 -16.68
CA GLY A 203 20.72 -10.69 -16.16
C GLY A 203 19.53 -11.40 -16.80
N ASN A 204 19.58 -12.73 -16.83
CA ASN A 204 18.45 -13.52 -17.33
C ASN A 204 17.14 -13.07 -16.66
N PRO A 205 16.01 -13.07 -17.38
CA PRO A 205 14.72 -12.74 -16.78
C PRO A 205 14.45 -13.65 -15.59
N VAL A 206 13.84 -13.09 -14.55
CA VAL A 206 13.41 -13.87 -13.37
C VAL A 206 12.31 -14.84 -13.81
N PRO A 207 12.45 -16.15 -13.60
CA PRO A 207 11.39 -17.10 -13.94
C PRO A 207 10.18 -16.91 -13.03
N ILE A 208 9.00 -17.33 -13.49
CA ILE A 208 7.75 -17.33 -12.71
C ILE A 208 7.98 -17.99 -11.35
N GLY A 209 7.68 -17.28 -10.27
CA GLY A 209 7.88 -17.80 -8.92
C GLY A 209 9.34 -17.86 -8.46
N GLY A 210 10.26 -17.22 -9.20
CA GLY A 210 11.70 -17.26 -8.97
C GLY A 210 12.29 -15.99 -8.37
N HIS A 211 11.48 -15.07 -7.84
CA HIS A 211 11.96 -13.86 -7.16
C HIS A 211 12.63 -14.23 -5.83
N THR A 212 13.64 -13.44 -5.46
CA THR A 212 14.42 -13.65 -4.24
C THR A 212 14.59 -12.36 -3.48
N LEU A 213 14.64 -12.43 -2.15
CA LEU A 213 14.98 -11.29 -1.30
C LEU A 213 16.42 -10.82 -1.61
N PRO A 214 16.64 -9.60 -2.13
CA PRO A 214 17.98 -9.09 -2.38
C PRO A 214 18.69 -8.86 -1.04
N PRO A 215 20.01 -9.12 -0.93
CA PRO A 215 20.74 -8.79 0.29
C PRO A 215 20.82 -7.27 0.47
N LEU A 216 20.83 -6.81 1.72
CA LEU A 216 21.10 -5.40 2.01
C LEU A 216 22.51 -4.99 1.52
N PRO A 217 22.67 -3.79 0.93
CA PRO A 217 23.97 -3.29 0.47
C PRO A 217 24.88 -2.83 1.63
N TYR A 218 24.39 -2.87 2.87
CA TYR A 218 25.10 -2.50 4.10
C TYR A 218 24.60 -3.35 5.29
N SER A 219 25.29 -3.29 6.42
CA SER A 219 24.86 -4.02 7.63
C SER A 219 23.60 -3.39 8.24
N TYR A 220 22.79 -4.17 8.97
CA TYR A 220 21.52 -3.69 9.54
C TYR A 220 21.64 -2.44 10.42
N LYS A 221 22.77 -2.26 11.13
CA LYS A 221 23.02 -1.07 11.97
C LYS A 221 23.68 0.10 11.27
N ALA A 222 23.95 -0.01 9.96
CA ALA A 222 24.76 0.97 9.24
C ALA A 222 24.10 2.35 9.13
N LEU A 223 22.77 2.43 9.26
CA LEU A 223 22.00 3.67 9.15
C LEU A 223 21.75 4.36 10.49
N GLU A 224 22.30 3.84 11.59
CA GLU A 224 22.27 4.53 12.87
C GLU A 224 23.06 5.85 12.83
N PRO A 225 22.62 6.89 13.57
CA PRO A 225 21.52 6.88 14.53
C PRO A 225 20.15 7.24 13.90
N TYR A 226 20.01 7.22 12.58
CA TYR A 226 18.80 7.72 11.90
C TYR A 226 17.72 6.65 11.76
N ILE A 227 18.09 5.43 11.39
CA ILE A 227 17.20 4.26 11.35
C ILE A 227 17.87 3.16 12.18
N ASP A 228 17.16 2.60 13.16
CA ASP A 228 17.71 1.64 14.11
C ASP A 228 17.88 0.23 13.51
N GLU A 229 18.84 -0.54 14.04
CA GLU A 229 19.13 -1.91 13.57
C GLU A 229 17.89 -2.82 13.60
N ARG A 230 17.05 -2.67 14.62
CA ARG A 230 15.90 -3.54 14.85
C ARG A 230 14.84 -3.36 13.77
N THR A 231 14.52 -2.11 13.44
CA THR A 231 13.67 -1.77 12.28
C THR A 231 14.24 -2.36 11.00
N MET A 232 15.53 -2.14 10.71
CA MET A 232 16.16 -2.66 9.48
C MET A 232 16.06 -4.18 9.34
N ARG A 233 16.22 -4.95 10.43
CA ARG A 233 16.06 -6.41 10.41
C ARG A 233 14.64 -6.83 10.08
N ILE A 234 13.66 -6.25 10.78
CA ILE A 234 12.26 -6.66 10.62
C ILE A 234 11.75 -6.25 9.24
N HIS A 235 12.07 -5.04 8.81
CA HIS A 235 11.65 -4.49 7.52
C HIS A 235 12.21 -5.30 6.34
N HIS A 236 13.47 -5.73 6.40
CA HIS A 236 14.08 -6.55 5.37
C HIS A 236 13.71 -8.05 5.49
N ASP A 237 13.97 -8.68 6.65
CA ASP A 237 13.89 -10.15 6.80
C ASP A 237 12.44 -10.66 6.94
N LYS A 238 11.48 -9.78 7.25
CA LYS A 238 10.07 -10.13 7.43
C LYS A 238 9.18 -9.49 6.39
N HIS A 239 9.09 -8.16 6.38
CA HIS A 239 8.17 -7.47 5.48
C HIS A 239 8.58 -7.62 4.01
N HIS A 240 9.85 -7.37 3.66
CA HIS A 240 10.27 -7.56 2.28
C HIS A 240 10.23 -9.03 1.85
N GLN A 241 10.59 -9.96 2.73
CA GLN A 241 10.48 -11.40 2.44
C GLN A 241 9.03 -11.83 2.16
N SER A 242 8.04 -11.31 2.90
CA SER A 242 6.63 -11.67 2.66
C SER A 242 6.15 -11.21 1.29
N TYR A 243 6.57 -10.03 0.81
CA TYR A 243 6.24 -9.58 -0.55
C TYR A 243 6.91 -10.46 -1.61
N VAL A 244 8.14 -10.91 -1.41
CA VAL A 244 8.80 -11.87 -2.32
C VAL A 244 8.01 -13.17 -2.40
N ASP A 245 7.64 -13.74 -1.24
CA ASP A 245 6.89 -14.99 -1.17
C ASP A 245 5.49 -14.86 -1.78
N GLY A 246 4.82 -13.75 -1.51
CA GLY A 246 3.49 -13.42 -2.04
C GLY A 246 3.51 -13.24 -3.56
N LEU A 247 4.51 -12.53 -4.09
CA LEU A 247 4.71 -12.35 -5.53
C LEU A 247 4.92 -13.71 -6.22
N ASN A 248 5.83 -14.53 -5.67
CA ASN A 248 6.12 -15.85 -6.21
C ASN A 248 4.87 -16.75 -6.25
N LYS A 249 4.05 -16.69 -5.19
CA LYS A 249 2.79 -17.43 -5.10
C LYS A 249 1.77 -16.95 -6.13
N ALA A 250 1.59 -15.63 -6.27
CA ALA A 250 0.65 -15.05 -7.22
C ALA A 250 1.01 -15.43 -8.67
N GLU A 251 2.29 -15.29 -9.06
CA GLU A 251 2.77 -15.66 -10.38
C GLU A 251 2.56 -17.16 -10.67
N SER A 252 2.87 -18.02 -9.70
CA SER A 252 2.68 -19.48 -9.83
C SER A 252 1.20 -19.84 -10.01
N LYS A 253 0.31 -19.19 -9.26
CA LYS A 253 -1.14 -19.42 -9.35
C LYS A 253 -1.73 -18.93 -10.67
N LEU A 254 -1.25 -17.80 -11.19
CA LEU A 254 -1.63 -17.32 -12.51
C LEU A 254 -1.10 -18.24 -13.63
N ALA A 255 0.09 -18.83 -13.45
CA ALA A 255 0.63 -19.83 -14.39
C ALA A 255 -0.17 -21.14 -14.39
N GLU A 256 -0.57 -21.60 -13.20
CA GLU A 256 -1.48 -22.74 -13.03
C GLU A 256 -2.81 -22.49 -13.74
N ALA A 257 -3.45 -21.33 -13.48
CA ALA A 257 -4.70 -20.92 -14.11
C ALA A 257 -4.62 -20.95 -15.66
N ARG A 258 -3.53 -20.45 -16.24
CA ARG A 258 -3.30 -20.53 -17.70
C ARG A 258 -3.17 -21.95 -18.23
N THR A 259 -2.63 -22.86 -17.41
CA THR A 259 -2.39 -24.26 -17.80
C THR A 259 -3.66 -25.09 -17.67
N THR A 260 -4.44 -24.88 -16.61
CA THR A 260 -5.67 -25.63 -16.33
C THR A 260 -6.89 -25.06 -17.05
N GLY A 261 -6.86 -23.77 -17.41
CA GLY A 261 -8.00 -23.04 -17.93
C GLY A 261 -8.99 -22.58 -16.84
N ASP A 262 -8.64 -22.75 -15.57
CA ASP A 262 -9.43 -22.31 -14.42
C ASP A 262 -9.04 -20.89 -14.02
N PHE A 263 -9.92 -19.93 -14.29
CA PHE A 263 -9.71 -18.50 -14.03
C PHE A 263 -10.61 -17.96 -12.94
N ASP A 264 -11.26 -18.81 -12.14
CA ASP A 264 -12.21 -18.38 -11.12
C ASP A 264 -11.56 -17.34 -10.18
N LEU A 265 -10.34 -17.60 -9.71
CA LEU A 265 -9.61 -16.71 -8.81
C LEU A 265 -8.68 -15.70 -9.51
N VAL A 266 -8.80 -15.50 -10.83
CA VAL A 266 -7.86 -14.65 -11.59
C VAL A 266 -7.80 -13.23 -11.03
N LYS A 267 -8.96 -12.64 -10.68
CA LYS A 267 -9.03 -11.29 -10.11
C LYS A 267 -8.28 -11.20 -8.78
N THR A 268 -8.41 -12.21 -7.92
CA THR A 268 -7.67 -12.28 -6.66
C THR A 268 -6.16 -12.32 -6.93
N TRP A 269 -5.70 -13.22 -7.80
CA TRP A 269 -4.27 -13.39 -8.04
C TRP A 269 -3.63 -12.19 -8.75
N GLU A 270 -4.33 -11.50 -9.64
CA GLU A 270 -3.83 -10.26 -10.26
C GLU A 270 -3.70 -9.13 -9.22
N ARG A 271 -4.61 -9.06 -8.23
CA ARG A 271 -4.49 -8.12 -7.11
C ARG A 271 -3.27 -8.44 -6.23
N GLU A 272 -3.08 -9.71 -5.89
CA GLU A 272 -1.92 -10.16 -5.12
C GLU A 272 -0.61 -9.94 -5.87
N LEU A 273 -0.61 -10.13 -7.20
CA LEU A 273 0.52 -9.83 -8.08
C LEU A 273 0.89 -8.35 -7.99
N ALA A 274 -0.10 -7.45 -8.08
CA ALA A 274 0.13 -6.01 -8.01
C ALA A 274 0.63 -5.56 -6.63
N PHE A 275 -0.01 -6.01 -5.55
CA PHE A 275 0.36 -5.64 -4.17
C PHE A 275 1.75 -6.14 -3.79
N ASN A 276 2.00 -7.43 -3.96
CA ASN A 276 3.28 -8.04 -3.59
C ASN A 276 4.40 -7.66 -4.57
N GLY A 277 4.09 -7.52 -5.86
CA GLY A 277 5.05 -7.05 -6.87
C GLY A 277 5.52 -5.62 -6.60
N ALA A 278 4.59 -4.69 -6.38
CA ALA A 278 4.95 -3.32 -6.02
C ALA A 278 5.69 -3.27 -4.67
N GLY A 279 5.25 -4.05 -3.68
CA GLY A 279 5.94 -4.19 -2.38
C GLY A 279 7.39 -4.64 -2.55
N HIS A 280 7.64 -5.72 -3.28
CA HIS A 280 8.98 -6.24 -3.54
C HIS A 280 9.85 -5.21 -4.28
N TYR A 281 9.34 -4.61 -5.36
CA TYR A 281 10.15 -3.70 -6.16
C TYR A 281 10.44 -2.38 -5.45
N LEU A 282 9.48 -1.79 -4.74
CA LEU A 282 9.71 -0.56 -3.98
C LEU A 282 10.71 -0.78 -2.84
N HIS A 283 10.61 -1.89 -2.09
CA HIS A 283 11.59 -2.20 -1.04
C HIS A 283 12.98 -2.48 -1.62
N THR A 284 13.06 -3.19 -2.75
CA THR A 284 14.34 -3.41 -3.44
C THR A 284 15.04 -2.08 -3.75
N LEU A 285 14.30 -1.07 -4.21
CA LEU A 285 14.85 0.28 -4.42
C LEU A 285 15.15 1.00 -3.11
N PHE A 286 14.29 0.85 -2.10
CA PHE A 286 14.39 1.52 -0.81
C PHE A 286 15.74 1.25 -0.12
N TRP A 287 16.25 0.02 -0.20
CA TRP A 287 17.55 -0.33 0.37
C TRP A 287 18.71 0.38 -0.31
N ASP A 288 18.68 0.48 -1.64
CA ASP A 288 19.79 1.07 -2.39
C ASP A 288 19.78 2.61 -2.37
N VAL A 289 18.61 3.24 -2.23
CA VAL A 289 18.50 4.71 -2.08
C VAL A 289 18.91 5.21 -0.70
N MET A 290 19.36 4.31 0.19
CA MET A 290 19.95 4.65 1.48
C MET A 290 21.43 4.23 1.56
N SER A 291 22.21 4.89 2.40
CA SER A 291 23.62 4.60 2.60
C SER A 291 24.14 5.13 3.94
N PRO A 292 25.07 4.43 4.62
CA PRO A 292 25.77 4.95 5.80
C PRO A 292 26.60 6.21 5.51
N LYS A 293 26.91 6.47 4.23
CA LYS A 293 27.61 7.69 3.76
C LYS A 293 26.69 8.62 2.99
N GLY A 294 25.38 8.45 3.15
CA GLY A 294 24.36 9.23 2.48
C GLY A 294 24.21 10.64 3.05
N GLY A 295 23.08 11.26 2.69
CA GLY A 295 22.75 12.63 3.08
C GLY A 295 23.33 13.68 2.13
N GLY A 296 23.26 14.94 2.54
CA GLY A 296 23.64 16.07 1.69
C GLY A 296 22.64 16.32 0.55
N LYS A 297 23.14 16.79 -0.59
CA LYS A 297 22.35 17.15 -1.78
C LYS A 297 22.86 16.35 -3.00
N PRO A 298 22.02 16.06 -4.00
CA PRO A 298 22.49 15.53 -5.27
C PRO A 298 23.38 16.55 -5.96
N LYS A 299 24.15 16.09 -6.94
CA LYS A 299 25.00 16.93 -7.80
C LYS A 299 24.63 16.65 -9.24
N GLY A 300 25.36 17.27 -10.17
CA GLY A 300 25.33 16.90 -11.58
C GLY A 300 23.94 17.00 -12.23
N PRO A 301 23.71 16.19 -13.29
CA PRO A 301 22.46 16.15 -14.03
C PRO A 301 21.20 15.98 -13.16
N LEU A 302 21.26 15.19 -12.08
CA LEU A 302 20.09 15.00 -11.22
C LEU A 302 19.71 16.31 -10.51
N LEU A 303 20.69 17.07 -9.99
CA LEU A 303 20.40 18.36 -9.34
C LEU A 303 19.85 19.37 -10.34
N GLU A 304 20.38 19.41 -11.56
CA GLU A 304 19.89 20.28 -12.63
C GLU A 304 18.43 19.98 -12.96
N GLU A 305 18.07 18.71 -13.07
CA GLU A 305 16.70 18.28 -13.31
C GLU A 305 15.75 18.61 -12.14
N ILE A 306 16.20 18.40 -10.90
CA ILE A 306 15.44 18.79 -9.71
C ILE A 306 15.15 20.29 -9.74
N ASN A 307 16.14 21.11 -10.06
CA ASN A 307 15.96 22.56 -10.17
C ASN A 307 15.00 22.91 -11.33
N ARG A 308 15.03 22.19 -12.45
CA ARG A 308 14.09 22.38 -13.55
C ARG A 308 12.65 22.04 -13.16
N SER A 309 12.45 20.91 -12.48
CA SER A 309 11.12 20.37 -12.18
C SER A 309 10.45 21.04 -10.97
N PHE A 310 11.24 21.44 -9.96
CA PHE A 310 10.73 21.96 -8.69
C PHE A 310 11.21 23.39 -8.39
N GLY A 311 11.92 24.03 -9.32
CA GLY A 311 12.51 25.36 -9.18
C GLY A 311 13.86 25.35 -8.45
N ASN A 312 13.97 24.63 -7.33
CA ASN A 312 15.23 24.38 -6.65
C ASN A 312 15.17 23.16 -5.71
N TYR A 313 16.33 22.67 -5.27
CA TYR A 313 16.43 21.54 -4.34
C TYR A 313 15.67 21.74 -3.01
N ASP A 314 15.68 22.94 -2.43
CA ASP A 314 15.04 23.16 -1.12
C ASP A 314 13.50 23.12 -1.26
N ALA A 315 12.96 23.61 -2.38
CA ALA A 315 11.56 23.47 -2.74
C ALA A 315 11.17 22.01 -3.00
N PHE A 316 12.00 21.25 -3.75
CA PHE A 316 11.83 19.80 -3.92
C PHE A 316 11.80 19.08 -2.57
N LYS A 317 12.81 19.29 -1.72
CA LYS A 317 12.93 18.63 -0.41
C LYS A 317 11.71 18.93 0.46
N LYS A 318 11.23 20.18 0.44
CA LYS A 318 10.01 20.59 1.15
C LYS A 318 8.79 19.87 0.61
N GLN A 319 8.54 19.90 -0.70
CA GLN A 319 7.39 19.22 -1.30
C GLN A 319 7.42 17.71 -1.03
N PHE A 320 8.58 17.06 -1.19
CA PHE A 320 8.75 15.64 -0.94
C PHE A 320 8.46 15.28 0.52
N SER A 321 8.98 16.06 1.47
CA SER A 321 8.77 15.82 2.90
C SER A 321 7.30 16.02 3.30
N GLU A 322 6.64 17.05 2.77
CA GLU A 322 5.22 17.30 3.02
C GLU A 322 4.34 16.21 2.40
N ALA A 323 4.68 15.75 1.19
CA ALA A 323 3.98 14.63 0.54
C ALA A 323 4.12 13.34 1.37
N ALA A 324 5.33 13.00 1.81
CA ALA A 324 5.59 11.85 2.66
C ALA A 324 4.81 11.91 3.99
N ASN A 325 4.76 13.09 4.62
CA ASN A 325 4.05 13.25 5.88
C ASN A 325 2.53 13.09 5.73
N LYS A 326 1.98 13.43 4.56
CA LYS A 326 0.54 13.45 4.27
C LYS A 326 0.01 12.20 3.56
N VAL A 327 0.84 11.17 3.36
CA VAL A 327 0.34 9.87 2.87
C VAL A 327 -0.74 9.35 3.82
N GLU A 328 -1.91 9.01 3.28
CA GLU A 328 -3.01 8.44 4.04
C GLU A 328 -2.77 6.94 4.27
N GLY A 329 -2.87 6.50 5.52
CA GLY A 329 -2.54 5.12 5.91
C GLY A 329 -1.07 4.73 5.68
N GLY A 330 -0.85 3.49 5.25
CA GLY A 330 0.45 2.95 4.85
C GLY A 330 0.73 3.22 3.37
N GLY A 331 1.93 3.73 3.06
CA GLY A 331 2.29 4.08 1.69
C GLY A 331 3.68 4.67 1.54
N TRP A 332 3.87 5.44 0.47
CA TRP A 332 5.18 5.91 0.01
C TRP A 332 5.11 7.34 -0.53
N ALA A 333 6.18 8.11 -0.33
CA ALA A 333 6.50 9.23 -1.22
C ALA A 333 7.55 8.79 -2.23
N ILE A 334 7.35 9.08 -3.51
CA ILE A 334 8.20 8.57 -4.59
C ILE A 334 8.54 9.70 -5.53
N LEU A 335 9.84 10.02 -5.66
CA LEU A 335 10.35 10.82 -6.76
C LEU A 335 10.41 9.92 -7.99
N VAL A 336 9.74 10.31 -9.07
CA VAL A 336 9.69 9.55 -10.32
C VAL A 336 10.23 10.37 -11.48
N TRP A 337 10.82 9.70 -12.46
CA TRP A 337 10.89 10.23 -13.82
C TRP A 337 9.59 9.92 -14.53
N SER A 338 8.98 10.92 -15.17
CA SER A 338 7.82 10.72 -16.04
C SER A 338 8.25 10.75 -17.51
N PRO A 339 8.31 9.58 -18.19
CA PRO A 339 8.72 9.51 -19.58
C PRO A 339 7.83 10.27 -20.56
N ARG A 340 6.58 10.60 -20.18
CA ARG A 340 5.65 11.37 -21.03
C ARG A 340 5.87 12.87 -20.88
N SER A 341 6.08 13.34 -19.65
CA SER A 341 6.21 14.76 -19.36
C SER A 341 7.66 15.26 -19.38
N HIS A 342 8.63 14.34 -19.47
CA HIS A 342 10.07 14.60 -19.54
C HIS A 342 10.57 15.44 -18.37
N ARG A 343 10.02 15.19 -17.19
CA ARG A 343 10.38 15.87 -15.95
C ARG A 343 10.25 14.93 -14.75
N LEU A 344 10.75 15.39 -13.62
CA LEU A 344 10.55 14.74 -12.33
C LEU A 344 9.17 15.10 -11.76
N GLU A 345 8.55 14.14 -11.11
CA GLU A 345 7.30 14.29 -10.38
C GLU A 345 7.41 13.62 -9.00
N ILE A 346 6.53 14.00 -8.07
CA ILE A 346 6.41 13.35 -6.76
C ILE A 346 5.03 12.70 -6.70
N LEU A 347 5.00 11.39 -6.45
CA LEU A 347 3.77 10.62 -6.24
C LEU A 347 3.67 10.20 -4.77
N THR A 348 2.44 10.09 -4.28
CA THR A 348 2.10 9.49 -2.99
C THR A 348 1.38 8.17 -3.25
N ALA A 349 2.11 7.06 -3.22
CA ALA A 349 1.51 5.75 -3.43
C ALA A 349 0.87 5.27 -2.12
N GLU A 350 -0.38 4.81 -2.19
CA GLU A 350 -1.03 4.12 -1.08
C GLU A 350 -0.80 2.62 -1.20
N LYS A 351 -0.73 1.95 -0.05
CA LYS A 351 -0.28 0.55 0.04
C LYS A 351 1.08 0.41 -0.64
N HIS A 352 1.16 -0.31 -1.75
CA HIS A 352 2.35 -0.31 -2.64
C HIS A 352 2.03 0.09 -4.08
N GLN A 353 0.81 -0.20 -4.53
CA GLN A 353 0.41 -0.16 -5.94
C GLN A 353 -0.62 0.93 -6.26
N ASN A 354 -1.32 1.46 -5.26
CA ASN A 354 -2.39 2.43 -5.47
C ASN A 354 -1.81 3.83 -5.70
N LEU A 355 -2.56 4.67 -6.43
CA LEU A 355 -2.16 6.05 -6.78
C LEU A 355 -0.82 6.15 -7.53
N SER A 356 -0.46 5.08 -8.24
CA SER A 356 0.67 5.07 -9.17
C SER A 356 0.28 5.63 -10.54
N GLN A 357 1.26 6.18 -11.25
CA GLN A 357 1.12 6.48 -12.68
C GLN A 357 1.80 5.39 -13.50
N TRP A 358 1.08 4.83 -14.46
CA TRP A 358 1.65 3.85 -15.38
C TRP A 358 2.71 4.54 -16.26
N ASP A 359 3.78 3.81 -16.59
CA ASP A 359 5.01 4.28 -17.25
C ASP A 359 5.97 5.13 -16.39
N ALA A 360 5.57 5.61 -15.21
CA ALA A 360 6.48 6.36 -14.35
C ALA A 360 7.61 5.45 -13.83
N VAL A 361 8.83 6.00 -13.75
CA VAL A 361 10.01 5.25 -13.27
C VAL A 361 10.40 5.75 -11.88
N PRO A 362 10.21 4.96 -10.81
CA PRO A 362 10.61 5.33 -9.45
C PRO A 362 12.12 5.55 -9.35
N LEU A 363 12.55 6.63 -8.70
CA LEU A 363 13.96 6.99 -8.51
C LEU A 363 14.37 7.03 -7.04
N LEU A 364 13.54 7.65 -6.20
CA LEU A 364 13.76 7.80 -4.76
C LEU A 364 12.43 7.54 -4.03
N PRO A 365 12.14 6.27 -3.68
CA PRO A 365 11.04 5.94 -2.78
C PRO A 365 11.43 6.16 -1.32
N LEU A 366 10.49 6.65 -0.53
CA LEU A 366 10.53 6.72 0.92
C LEU A 366 9.32 5.96 1.46
N ASP A 367 9.58 4.87 2.19
CA ASP A 367 8.56 4.10 2.90
C ASP A 367 8.03 4.91 4.09
N VAL A 368 6.73 5.16 4.14
CA VAL A 368 6.05 5.78 5.29
C VAL A 368 4.94 4.89 5.84
N TRP A 369 4.97 3.60 5.54
CA TRP A 369 4.31 2.61 6.37
C TRP A 369 4.87 2.68 7.79
N GLU A 370 4.00 2.51 8.78
CA GLU A 370 4.42 2.68 10.16
C GLU A 370 5.50 1.65 10.57
N HIS A 371 5.53 0.46 9.97
CA HIS A 371 6.60 -0.53 10.20
C HIS A 371 8.01 0.00 9.90
N ALA A 372 8.14 1.04 9.06
CA ALA A 372 9.41 1.60 8.64
C ALA A 372 10.04 2.54 9.69
N TYR A 373 9.28 2.97 10.70
CA TYR A 373 9.75 3.97 11.65
C TYR A 373 9.25 3.83 13.09
N TYR A 374 8.16 3.10 13.32
CA TYR A 374 7.44 3.20 14.59
C TYR A 374 8.26 2.75 15.80
N LEU A 375 9.15 1.76 15.64
CA LEU A 375 9.99 1.28 16.74
C LEU A 375 10.90 2.38 17.31
N LYS A 376 11.32 3.34 16.49
CA LYS A 376 12.22 4.43 16.90
C LYS A 376 11.54 5.78 17.03
N HIS A 377 10.66 6.12 16.10
CA HIS A 377 10.01 7.44 16.02
C HIS A 377 8.55 7.44 16.49
N GLN A 378 7.97 6.26 16.77
CA GLN A 378 6.57 6.13 17.20
C GLN A 378 5.62 6.86 16.25
N ASN A 379 4.70 7.69 16.75
CA ASN A 379 3.77 8.49 15.94
C ASN A 379 4.44 9.71 15.27
N GLU A 380 5.72 9.98 15.49
CA GLU A 380 6.44 11.15 14.98
C GLU A 380 6.97 10.90 13.56
N ARG A 381 6.08 10.62 12.59
CA ARG A 381 6.44 10.41 11.17
C ARG A 381 7.32 11.55 10.62
N ALA A 382 7.03 12.79 11.00
CA ALA A 382 7.82 13.95 10.59
C ALA A 382 9.29 13.89 11.08
N ALA A 383 9.53 13.33 12.27
CA ALA A 383 10.88 13.14 12.80
C ALA A 383 11.63 12.05 12.01
N TYR A 384 10.94 10.96 11.66
CA TYR A 384 11.49 9.93 10.78
C TYR A 384 11.89 10.47 9.41
N ILE A 385 11.00 11.23 8.74
CA ILE A 385 11.29 11.84 7.43
C ILE A 385 12.52 12.76 7.52
N LYS A 386 12.62 13.54 8.60
CA LYS A 386 13.78 14.41 8.84
C LYS A 386 15.07 13.61 8.99
N ASP A 387 15.04 12.49 9.71
CA ASP A 387 16.20 11.63 9.92
C ASP A 387 16.61 10.88 8.65
N TRP A 388 15.63 10.38 7.88
CA TRP A 388 15.85 9.68 6.61
C TRP A 388 16.65 10.52 5.61
N TRP A 389 16.44 11.83 5.57
CA TRP A 389 17.23 12.72 4.70
C TRP A 389 18.74 12.67 4.95
N ASN A 390 19.20 12.20 6.10
CA ASN A 390 20.63 12.06 6.41
C ASN A 390 21.25 10.80 5.83
N VAL A 391 20.45 9.84 5.35
CA VAL A 391 20.94 8.57 4.81
C VAL A 391 20.68 8.42 3.31
N VAL A 392 20.05 9.39 2.64
CA VAL A 392 19.77 9.31 1.20
C VAL A 392 21.05 9.15 0.37
N ASN A 393 21.08 8.09 -0.44
CA ASN A 393 22.17 7.74 -1.34
C ASN A 393 22.01 8.42 -2.71
N TRP A 394 22.33 9.72 -2.78
CA TRP A 394 22.23 10.48 -4.02
C TRP A 394 22.97 9.87 -5.23
N PRO A 395 24.17 9.29 -5.10
CA PRO A 395 24.83 8.61 -6.22
C PRO A 395 23.99 7.51 -6.87
N TYR A 396 23.28 6.69 -6.09
CA TYR A 396 22.41 5.65 -6.65
C TYR A 396 21.18 6.26 -7.34
N VAL A 397 20.57 7.28 -6.73
CA VAL A 397 19.42 7.99 -7.33
C VAL A 397 19.82 8.64 -8.66
N GLU A 398 21.03 9.20 -8.73
CA GLU A 398 21.58 9.81 -9.95
C GLU A 398 21.84 8.76 -11.04
N ASP A 399 22.50 7.64 -10.73
CA ASP A 399 22.68 6.54 -11.70
C ASP A 399 21.33 6.04 -12.27
N ARG A 400 20.33 5.89 -11.39
CA ARG A 400 18.99 5.48 -11.80
C ARG A 400 18.30 6.54 -12.66
N TYR A 401 18.43 7.82 -12.32
CA TYR A 401 17.94 8.93 -13.13
C TYR A 401 18.58 8.96 -14.52
N LEU A 402 19.91 8.79 -14.61
CA LEU A 402 20.65 8.81 -15.88
C LEU A 402 20.16 7.72 -16.84
N LYS A 403 19.79 6.55 -16.32
CA LYS A 403 19.15 5.48 -17.10
C LYS A 403 17.72 5.84 -17.46
N ALA A 404 16.92 6.28 -16.48
CA ALA A 404 15.50 6.57 -16.65
C ALA A 404 15.24 7.69 -17.68
N GLN A 405 16.05 8.75 -17.69
CA GLN A 405 15.85 9.90 -18.58
C GLN A 405 16.01 9.59 -20.08
N THR A 406 16.60 8.42 -20.41
CA THR A 406 16.69 7.91 -21.78
C THR A 406 15.35 7.37 -22.28
N LEU A 407 14.46 6.96 -21.35
CA LEU A 407 13.10 6.55 -21.67
C LEU A 407 12.21 7.79 -21.84
N ARG A 408 11.85 8.08 -23.09
CA ARG A 408 11.00 9.22 -23.46
C ARG A 408 9.92 8.77 -24.42
N TRP A 409 8.68 9.01 -24.02
CA TRP A 409 7.51 8.87 -24.88
C TRP A 409 7.16 10.21 -25.50
N VAL A 410 6.33 10.20 -26.55
CA VAL A 410 5.76 11.43 -27.09
C VAL A 410 4.94 12.12 -26.00
N PRO A 411 5.19 13.42 -25.71
CA PRO A 411 4.32 14.21 -24.84
C PRO A 411 2.99 14.48 -25.56
N TYR A 412 1.85 14.31 -24.88
CA TYR A 412 0.52 14.66 -25.41
C TYR A 412 -0.20 15.61 -24.46
#